data_AF-A0A3P8KIC4-F1
#
_entry.id   AF-A0A3P8KIC4-F1
#
_cell.length_a   1.000
_cell.length_b   1.000
_cell.length_c   1.000
_cell.angle_alpha   90.00
_cell.angle_beta   90.00
_cell.angle_gamma   90.00
#
_symmetry.space_group_name_H-M   'P 1'
#
loop_
_entity.id
_entity.type
_entity.pdbx_description
1 polymer ?
#
loop_
_entity_poly.entity_id
_entity_poly.type
_entity_poly.pdbx_seq_one_letter_code
_entity_poly.pdbx_strand_id
1 'polypeptide(L)'
;MDAALAWLDRHGAGDVAHPGGTLRGHLVRVADRLAAWGLSDVVRLAGLTHAAYGTAGFDDHLITPAQRDDLRAAIGAEAEALVYTYGACDRSTSAHRLPATALRDLDLLAGGTPTGCG
;
A
#
# COMPACT_ATOMS: atom_id res chain seq x y z
N MET A 1 1.61 6.15 -13.33
CA MET A 1 2.47 6.17 -12.13
C MET A 1 2.60 7.58 -11.57
N ASP A 2 2.83 8.59 -12.41
CA ASP A 2 3.07 9.99 -11.98
C ASP A 2 1.99 10.59 -11.08
N ALA A 3 0.70 10.37 -11.40
CA ALA A 3 -0.40 10.85 -10.57
C ALA A 3 -0.36 10.30 -9.14
N ALA A 4 0.04 9.04 -8.98
CA ALA A 4 0.20 8.38 -7.69
C ALA A 4 1.40 8.93 -6.91
N LEU A 5 2.53 9.17 -7.58
CA LEU A 5 3.71 9.78 -6.95
C LEU A 5 3.43 11.20 -6.48
N ALA A 6 2.78 12.01 -7.32
CA ALA A 6 2.35 13.34 -6.93
C ALA A 6 1.34 13.30 -5.77
N TRP A 7 0.49 12.28 -5.73
CA TRP A 7 -0.44 12.08 -4.63
C TRP A 7 0.29 11.80 -3.31
N LEU A 8 1.30 10.92 -3.31
CA LEU A 8 2.14 10.65 -2.14
C LEU A 8 2.86 11.91 -1.63
N ASP A 9 3.38 12.71 -2.56
CA ASP A 9 4.10 13.94 -2.21
C ASP A 9 3.17 14.97 -1.57
N ARG A 10 1.94 15.12 -2.09
CA ARG A 10 0.93 16.02 -1.49
C ARG A 10 0.45 15.58 -0.11
N HIS A 11 0.50 14.29 0.18
CA HIS A 11 0.08 13.73 1.47
C HIS A 11 1.24 13.57 2.47
N GLY A 12 2.41 14.14 2.18
CA GLY A 12 3.52 14.16 3.13
C GLY A 12 4.24 12.82 3.30
N ALA A 13 4.03 11.84 2.40
CA ALA A 13 4.73 10.55 2.49
C ALA A 13 6.26 10.69 2.42
N GLY A 14 6.77 11.80 1.88
CA GLY A 14 8.18 12.13 1.87
C GLY A 14 8.75 12.54 3.23
N ASP A 15 7.90 13.05 4.13
CA ASP A 15 8.31 13.57 5.45
C ASP A 15 8.18 12.52 6.56
N VAL A 16 7.46 11.43 6.28
CA VAL A 16 7.27 10.32 7.20
C VAL A 16 8.52 9.43 7.22
N ALA A 17 9.19 9.37 8.38
CA ALA A 17 10.35 8.52 8.59
C ALA A 17 9.96 7.04 8.53
N HIS A 18 10.74 6.25 7.80
CA HIS A 18 10.49 4.82 7.61
C HIS A 18 11.83 4.06 7.56
N PRO A 19 11.91 2.79 7.98
CA PRO A 19 13.08 1.95 7.73
C PRO A 19 13.70 2.13 6.32
N GLY A 20 14.97 2.55 6.30
CA GLY A 20 15.69 2.81 5.05
C GLY A 20 15.33 4.12 4.34
N GLY A 21 14.84 5.13 5.07
CA GLY A 21 14.64 6.50 4.58
C GLY A 21 13.26 7.05 4.91
N THR A 22 12.44 7.26 3.88
CA THR A 22 11.10 7.84 3.98
C THR A 22 10.04 6.84 3.52
N LEU A 23 8.79 7.02 3.95
CA LEU A 23 7.67 6.20 3.52
C LEU A 23 7.53 6.23 1.99
N ARG A 24 7.60 7.41 1.37
CA ARG A 24 7.63 7.56 -0.10
C ARG A 24 8.71 6.68 -0.73
N GLY A 25 9.93 6.73 -0.18
CA GLY A 25 11.05 5.93 -0.69
C GLY A 25 10.81 4.43 -0.57
N HIS A 26 10.20 3.99 0.54
CA HIS A 26 9.78 2.61 0.72
C HIS A 26 8.73 2.19 -0.32
N LEU A 27 7.67 2.98 -0.50
CA LEU A 27 6.58 2.72 -1.43
C LEU A 27 7.04 2.65 -2.90
N VAL A 28 7.99 3.48 -3.31
CA VAL A 28 8.60 3.40 -4.64
C VAL A 28 9.35 2.09 -4.83
N ARG A 29 10.16 1.66 -3.85
CA ARG A 29 10.89 0.37 -3.92
C ARG A 29 9.94 -0.82 -4.00
N VAL A 30 8.78 -0.76 -3.34
CA VAL A 30 7.72 -1.76 -3.48
C VAL A 30 7.22 -1.82 -4.91
N ALA A 31 6.83 -0.68 -5.49
CA ALA A 31 6.30 -0.60 -6.85
C ALA A 31 7.32 -1.10 -7.90
N ASP A 32 8.60 -0.78 -7.71
CA ASP A 32 9.70 -1.24 -8.57
C ASP A 32 9.88 -2.77 -8.49
N ARG A 33 9.75 -3.36 -7.30
CA ARG A 33 9.83 -4.82 -7.12
C ARG A 33 8.67 -5.53 -7.80
N LEU A 34 7.44 -5.03 -7.63
CA LEU A 34 6.26 -5.58 -8.30
C LEU A 34 6.40 -5.47 -9.82
N ALA A 35 7.01 -4.40 -10.34
CA ALA A 35 7.34 -4.27 -11.75
C ALA A 35 8.37 -5.32 -12.21
N ALA A 36 9.42 -5.54 -11.43
CA ALA A 36 10.46 -6.53 -11.73
C ALA A 36 9.91 -7.98 -11.75
N TRP A 37 8.83 -8.24 -11.01
CA TRP A 37 8.11 -9.52 -11.05
C TRP A 37 7.08 -9.62 -12.19
N GLY A 38 6.93 -8.58 -13.01
CA GLY A 38 6.00 -8.58 -14.15
C GLY A 38 4.53 -8.48 -13.75
N LEU A 39 4.24 -7.93 -12.56
CA LEU A 39 2.86 -7.74 -12.12
C LEU A 39 2.21 -6.53 -12.80
N SER A 40 0.87 -6.54 -12.85
CA SER A 40 0.09 -5.54 -13.56
C SER A 40 0.24 -4.13 -12.97
N ASP A 41 -0.04 -3.12 -13.79
CA ASP A 41 -0.01 -1.72 -13.35
C ASP A 41 -0.99 -1.44 -12.20
N VAL A 42 -2.13 -2.12 -12.16
CA VAL A 42 -3.09 -2.06 -11.05
C VAL A 42 -2.45 -2.50 -9.74
N VAL A 43 -1.72 -3.62 -9.75
CA VAL A 43 -1.02 -4.14 -8.57
C VAL A 43 0.15 -3.25 -8.18
N ARG A 44 0.89 -2.73 -9.15
CA ARG A 44 1.99 -1.78 -8.90
C ARG A 44 1.50 -0.48 -8.26
N LEU A 45 0.40 0.08 -8.76
CA LEU A 45 -0.24 1.27 -8.20
C LEU A 45 -0.76 1.02 -6.78
N ALA A 46 -1.37 -0.15 -6.55
CA ALA A 46 -1.79 -0.54 -5.22
C ALA A 46 -0.60 -0.68 -4.26
N GLY A 47 0.49 -1.33 -4.67
CA GLY A 47 1.72 -1.43 -3.87
C GLY A 47 2.37 -0.09 -3.58
N LEU A 48 2.38 0.83 -4.55
CA LEU A 48 2.89 2.20 -4.39
C LEU A 48 2.09 3.02 -3.36
N THR A 49 0.85 2.65 -3.09
CA THR A 49 -0.05 3.41 -2.21
C THR A 49 -0.60 2.57 -1.06
N HIS A 50 0.01 1.41 -0.77
CA HIS A 50 -0.57 0.43 0.16
C HIS A 50 -0.73 0.95 1.59
N ALA A 51 0.10 1.92 1.99
CA ALA A 51 0.04 2.58 3.31
C ALA A 51 -0.94 3.77 3.35
N ALA A 52 -1.70 4.05 2.27
CA ALA A 52 -2.57 5.22 2.20
C ALA A 52 -3.54 5.31 3.37
N TYR A 53 -4.09 4.18 3.79
CA TYR A 53 -5.04 4.12 4.89
C TYR A 53 -4.40 3.72 6.24
N GLY A 54 -3.07 3.59 6.31
CA GLY A 54 -2.35 2.94 7.42
C GLY A 54 -2.38 1.41 7.33
N THR A 55 -1.52 0.76 8.12
CA THR A 55 -1.42 -0.71 8.28
C THR A 55 -1.17 -1.02 9.77
N ALA A 56 -1.47 -2.22 10.28
CA ALA A 56 -1.10 -2.53 11.66
C ALA A 56 0.42 -2.49 11.83
N GLY A 57 0.86 -1.93 12.95
CA GLY A 57 2.26 -1.60 13.19
C GLY A 57 2.70 -0.23 12.65
N PHE A 58 1.83 0.49 11.92
CA PHE A 58 2.10 1.86 11.46
C PHE A 58 0.81 2.72 11.50
N ASP A 59 0.64 3.49 12.58
CA ASP A 59 -0.56 4.30 12.84
C ASP A 59 -0.68 5.54 11.93
N ASP A 60 0.43 5.95 11.29
CA ASP A 60 0.45 7.07 10.36
C ASP A 60 -0.25 6.68 9.06
N HIS A 61 -1.48 7.19 8.90
CA HIS A 61 -2.28 7.07 7.69
C HIS A 61 -2.18 8.36 6.88
N LEU A 62 -2.01 8.24 5.56
CA LEU A 62 -1.98 9.40 4.66
C LEU A 62 -3.38 9.99 4.47
N ILE A 63 -4.40 9.12 4.49
CA ILE A 63 -5.81 9.48 4.41
C ILE A 63 -6.67 8.54 5.26
N THR A 64 -7.87 9.01 5.59
CA THR A 64 -8.93 8.18 6.19
C THR A 64 -9.77 7.48 5.11
N PRO A 65 -10.49 6.40 5.43
CA PRO A 65 -11.43 5.76 4.49
C PRO A 65 -12.48 6.70 3.89
N ALA A 66 -12.82 7.80 4.58
CA ALA A 66 -13.75 8.81 4.07
C ALA A 66 -13.19 9.59 2.86
N GLN A 67 -11.86 9.62 2.69
CA GLN A 67 -11.16 10.35 1.62
C GLN A 67 -10.78 9.44 0.43
N ARG A 68 -11.31 8.22 0.38
CA ARG A 68 -11.02 7.21 -0.66
C ARG A 68 -11.14 7.70 -2.10
N ASP A 69 -12.04 8.62 -2.38
CA ASP A 69 -12.24 9.14 -3.74
C ASP A 69 -11.04 9.99 -4.22
N ASP A 70 -10.30 10.62 -3.31
CA ASP A 70 -9.06 11.32 -3.64
C ASP A 70 -7.97 10.33 -4.08
N LEU A 71 -7.82 9.20 -3.38
CA LEU A 71 -6.90 8.14 -3.80
C LEU A 71 -7.32 7.53 -5.15
N ARG A 72 -8.62 7.27 -5.34
CA ARG A 72 -9.16 6.76 -6.62
C ARG A 72 -8.84 7.67 -7.80
N ALA A 73 -8.91 8.98 -7.61
CA ALA A 73 -8.57 9.93 -8.66
C ALA A 73 -7.10 9.78 -9.10
N ALA A 74 -6.21 9.35 -8.19
CA ALA A 74 -4.79 9.17 -8.46
C ALA A 74 -4.45 7.80 -9.07
N ILE A 75 -5.09 6.71 -8.61
CA ILE A 75 -4.69 5.33 -8.97
C ILE A 75 -5.76 4.50 -9.69
N GLY A 76 -6.98 5.04 -9.82
CA GLY A 76 -8.14 4.31 -10.34
C GLY A 76 -8.85 3.48 -9.28
N ALA A 77 -10.13 3.18 -9.54
CA ALA A 77 -10.99 2.46 -8.59
C ALA A 77 -10.53 1.02 -8.31
N GLU A 78 -9.97 0.34 -9.30
CA GLU A 78 -9.52 -1.05 -9.17
C GLU A 78 -8.30 -1.16 -8.25
N ALA A 79 -7.29 -0.31 -8.44
CA ALA A 79 -6.11 -0.28 -7.58
C ALA A 79 -6.46 0.16 -6.16
N GLU A 80 -7.33 1.17 -6.01
CA GLU A 80 -7.77 1.62 -4.68
C GLU A 80 -8.53 0.52 -3.94
N ALA A 81 -9.36 -0.28 -4.61
CA ALA A 81 -10.05 -1.40 -3.97
C ALA A 81 -9.05 -2.43 -3.40
N LEU A 82 -7.91 -2.66 -4.06
CA LEU A 82 -6.84 -3.50 -3.54
C LEU A 82 -6.18 -2.89 -2.31
N VAL A 83 -5.87 -1.59 -2.35
CA VAL A 83 -5.30 -0.85 -1.20
C VAL A 83 -6.23 -0.87 -0.01
N TYR A 84 -7.52 -0.61 -0.22
CA TYR A 84 -8.53 -0.67 0.81
C TYR A 84 -8.63 -2.06 1.40
N THR A 85 -8.65 -3.11 0.56
CA THR A 85 -8.74 -4.50 1.05
C THR A 85 -7.49 -4.87 1.85
N TYR A 86 -6.30 -4.50 1.38
CA TYR A 86 -5.05 -4.76 2.11
C TYR A 86 -5.02 -4.03 3.46
N GLY A 87 -5.22 -2.71 3.47
CA GLY A 87 -5.21 -1.90 4.70
C GLY A 87 -6.41 -2.11 5.63
N ALA A 88 -7.55 -2.59 5.13
CA ALA A 88 -8.72 -2.93 5.96
C ALA A 88 -8.63 -4.34 6.58
N CYS A 89 -8.01 -5.31 5.88
CA CYS A 89 -7.72 -6.63 6.44
C CYS A 89 -6.80 -6.55 7.66
N ASP A 90 -5.86 -5.62 7.64
CA ASP A 90 -4.95 -5.36 8.76
C ASP A 90 -5.65 -4.71 9.97
N ARG A 91 -6.76 -4.00 9.75
CA ARG A 91 -7.58 -3.35 10.80
C ARG A 91 -8.78 -4.16 11.27
N SER A 92 -9.18 -5.18 10.54
CA SER A 92 -10.34 -5.99 10.86
C SER A 92 -10.12 -7.40 10.37
N THR A 93 -9.97 -8.32 11.32
CA THR A 93 -10.06 -9.76 11.11
C THR A 93 -11.44 -10.10 10.51
N SER A 94 -11.61 -9.96 9.19
CA SER A 94 -12.67 -10.55 8.33
C SER A 94 -12.75 -9.84 6.97
N ALA A 95 -12.04 -10.31 5.94
CA ALA A 95 -12.49 -10.18 4.54
C ALA A 95 -11.79 -11.22 3.65
N HIS A 96 -12.50 -11.62 2.60
CA HIS A 96 -12.39 -12.92 1.95
C HIS A 96 -11.14 -13.17 1.10
N ARG A 97 -10.88 -14.47 0.87
CA ARG A 97 -9.85 -15.07 0.00
C ARG A 97 -9.62 -14.26 -1.28
N LEU A 98 -8.50 -13.57 -1.32
CA LEU A 98 -7.75 -13.23 -2.53
C LEU A 98 -6.56 -14.20 -2.65
N PRO A 99 -6.04 -14.49 -3.85
CA PRO A 99 -4.94 -15.44 -4.01
C PRO A 99 -3.76 -15.06 -3.12
N ALA A 100 -3.45 -15.94 -2.17
CA ALA A 100 -2.53 -15.76 -1.04
C ALA A 100 -1.06 -15.47 -1.43
N THR A 101 -0.75 -15.42 -2.72
CA THR A 101 0.59 -15.17 -3.24
C THR A 101 0.92 -13.68 -3.35
N ALA A 102 -0.06 -12.80 -3.64
CA ALA A 102 0.25 -11.37 -3.80
C ALA A 102 0.47 -10.63 -2.47
N LEU A 103 -0.15 -11.07 -1.38
CA LEU A 103 -0.10 -10.40 -0.08
C LEU A 103 1.07 -10.84 0.81
N ARG A 104 1.51 -12.11 0.69
CA ARG A 104 2.68 -12.63 1.43
C ARG A 104 3.97 -11.86 1.11
N ASP A 105 4.08 -11.38 -0.12
CA ASP A 105 5.23 -10.60 -0.56
C ASP A 105 5.16 -9.13 -0.08
N LEU A 106 3.97 -8.62 0.21
CA LEU A 106 3.75 -7.28 0.80
C LEU A 106 4.12 -7.23 2.29
N ASP A 107 3.87 -8.31 3.06
CA ASP A 107 4.32 -8.42 4.46
C ASP A 107 5.86 -8.41 4.58
N LEU A 108 6.57 -9.09 3.67
CA LEU A 108 8.03 -9.06 3.61
C LEU A 108 8.58 -7.69 3.19
N LEU A 109 7.76 -6.84 2.56
CA LEU A 109 8.14 -5.49 2.14
C LEU A 109 8.00 -4.48 3.29
N ALA A 110 7.01 -4.63 4.17
CA ALA A 110 6.73 -3.73 5.30
C ALA A 110 7.74 -3.86 6.47
N GLY A 111 8.60 -4.87 6.48
CA GLY A 111 9.58 -5.10 7.55
C GLY A 111 9.00 -5.70 8.83
N GLY A 112 7.73 -6.11 8.81
CA GLY A 112 7.12 -6.90 9.87
C GLY A 112 7.62 -8.34 9.82
N THR A 113 8.02 -8.90 10.96
CA THR A 113 8.19 -10.35 11.05
C THR A 113 6.86 -11.02 10.68
N PRO A 114 6.86 -12.07 9.84
CA PRO A 114 5.63 -12.77 9.49
C PRO A 114 5.10 -13.43 10.76
N THR A 115 4.10 -12.82 11.40
CA THR A 115 3.22 -13.54 12.29
C THR A 115 2.33 -14.39 11.41
N GLY A 116 2.86 -15.56 11.04
CA GLY A 116 2.08 -16.60 10.40
C GLY A 116 0.89 -16.95 11.29
N CYS A 117 -0.31 -16.76 10.77
CA CYS A 117 -1.50 -17.38 11.35
C CYS A 117 -1.63 -18.78 10.75
N GLY A 118 -1.53 -19.79 11.61
CA GLY A 118 -2.05 -21.13 11.36
C GLY A 118 -3.57 -21.16 11.44
#